data_AF-A0A2N2TCW7-F1
#
_entry.id   AF-A0A2N2TCW7-F1
#
_cell.length_a   1.000
_cell.length_b   1.000
_cell.length_c   1.000
_cell.angle_alpha   90.00
_cell.angle_beta   90.00
_cell.angle_gamma   90.00
#
_symmetry.space_group_name_H-M   'P 1'
#
loop_
_entity.id
_entity.type
_entity.pdbx_description
1 polymer ?
#
loop_
_entity_poly.entity_id
_entity_poly.type
_entity_poly.pdbx_seq_one_letter_code
_entity_poly.pdbx_strand_id
1 'polypeptide(L)'
;GDNLADAARQAAAPLDLSAGQLAQLQSLGECLNYNGYGETLDDLFFDPADLYRQLRPFADPFAFLAESPAYQTLKTGYQDDMARAVTVKPTEARASGRIFMLPAEKWARRISGVFGNQLAVGSPAQAHAVLTAKPGGDYLVSVRAPLVARSGADDLCSQFDSGGGRRGAAGINHLPEAELGRFVALFFQTFG
;
A
#
# COMPACT_ATOMS: atom_id res chain seq x y z
N GLY A 1 9.81 0.52 5.32
CA GLY A 1 9.06 0.80 4.08
C GLY A 1 8.60 -0.50 3.49
N ASP A 2 7.48 -0.47 2.77
CA ASP A 2 6.83 -1.68 2.27
C ASP A 2 7.74 -2.54 1.37
N ASN A 3 7.52 -3.86 1.37
CA ASN A 3 8.23 -4.86 0.56
C ASN A 3 9.76 -4.93 0.76
N LEU A 4 10.29 -4.44 1.89
CA LEU A 4 11.72 -4.51 2.24
C LEU A 4 12.00 -5.39 3.47
N ALA A 5 11.10 -6.33 3.79
CA ALA A 5 11.20 -7.15 5.01
C ALA A 5 12.54 -7.91 5.12
N ASP A 6 13.01 -8.51 4.03
CA ASP A 6 14.28 -9.26 4.06
C ASP A 6 15.50 -8.35 4.22
N ALA A 7 15.51 -7.21 3.52
CA ALA A 7 16.55 -6.21 3.68
C ALA A 7 16.58 -5.64 5.11
N ALA A 8 15.40 -5.40 5.70
CA ALA A 8 15.27 -4.94 7.08
C ALA A 8 15.79 -5.99 8.08
N ARG A 9 15.47 -7.28 7.90
CA ARG A 9 16.00 -8.37 8.73
C ARG A 9 17.51 -8.47 8.63
N GLN A 10 18.07 -8.37 7.43
CA GLN A 10 19.52 -8.38 7.22
C GLN A 10 20.19 -7.18 7.91
N ALA A 11 19.62 -5.98 7.79
CA ALA A 11 20.12 -4.78 8.43
C ALA A 11 20.03 -4.83 9.97
N ALA A 12 19.08 -5.58 10.51
CA ALA A 12 18.88 -5.72 11.95
C ALA A 12 19.69 -6.84 12.60
N ALA A 13 20.31 -7.73 11.81
CA ALA A 13 21.16 -8.81 12.30
C ALA A 13 22.25 -8.39 13.30
N PRO A 14 22.98 -7.26 13.13
CA PRO A 14 24.00 -6.84 14.10
C PRO A 14 23.43 -6.20 15.37
N LEU A 15 22.12 -5.99 15.48
CA LEU A 15 21.49 -5.29 16.61
C LEU A 15 21.12 -6.22 17.78
N ASP A 16 21.37 -7.53 17.64
CA ASP A 16 21.07 -8.58 18.64
C ASP A 16 19.63 -8.51 19.21
N LEU A 17 18.67 -8.15 18.34
CA LEU A 17 17.28 -8.03 18.70
C LEU A 17 16.58 -9.39 18.66
N SER A 18 15.72 -9.64 19.65
CA SER A 18 14.84 -10.80 19.63
C SER A 18 13.85 -10.73 18.46
N ALA A 19 13.32 -11.89 18.05
CA ALA A 19 12.28 -11.96 17.02
C ALA A 19 11.05 -11.09 17.36
N GLY A 20 10.68 -11.00 18.65
CA GLY A 20 9.59 -10.15 19.14
C GLY A 20 9.88 -8.66 18.95
N GLN A 21 11.09 -8.23 19.29
CA GLN A 21 11.54 -6.84 19.09
C GLN A 21 11.59 -6.48 17.59
N LEU A 22 12.07 -7.38 16.74
CA LEU A 22 12.06 -7.18 15.29
C LEU A 22 10.63 -7.02 14.74
N ALA A 23 9.70 -7.85 15.19
CA ALA A 23 8.30 -7.74 14.79
C ALA A 23 7.65 -6.42 15.27
N GLN A 24 8.00 -5.96 16.46
CA GLN A 24 7.56 -4.66 16.99
C GLN A 24 8.09 -3.49 16.15
N LEU A 25 9.38 -3.48 15.80
CA LEU A 25 9.96 -2.44 14.94
C LEU A 25 9.43 -2.49 13.51
N GLN A 26 9.17 -3.69 12.98
CA GLN A 26 8.51 -3.85 11.69
C GLN A 26 7.11 -3.22 11.73
N SER A 27 6.30 -3.58 12.73
CA SER A 27 4.94 -3.04 12.90
C SER A 27 4.98 -1.51 13.08
N LEU A 28 5.96 -0.97 13.81
CA LEU A 28 6.17 0.48 13.91
C LEU A 28 6.39 1.10 12.54
N GLY A 29 7.36 0.59 11.77
CA GLY A 29 7.70 1.12 10.46
C GLY A 29 6.56 1.04 9.46
N GLU A 30 5.77 -0.04 9.50
CA GLU A 30 4.57 -0.21 8.69
C GLU A 30 3.49 0.80 9.08
N CYS A 31 3.22 1.01 10.37
CA CYS A 31 2.25 1.99 10.86
C CYS A 31 2.63 3.43 10.50
N LEU A 32 3.91 3.78 10.61
CA LEU A 32 4.40 5.10 10.22
C LEU A 32 4.29 5.32 8.71
N ASN A 33 4.64 4.31 7.90
CA ASN A 33 4.49 4.39 6.45
C ASN A 33 3.01 4.45 6.05
N TYR A 34 2.15 3.71 6.75
CA TYR A 34 0.71 3.71 6.56
C TYR A 34 0.06 5.07 6.82
N ASN A 35 0.53 5.83 7.82
CA ASN A 35 0.11 7.22 8.00
C ASN A 35 0.53 8.14 6.86
N GLY A 36 1.44 7.72 5.98
CA GLY A 36 1.81 8.47 4.78
C GLY A 36 0.84 8.29 3.61
N TYR A 37 -0.13 7.38 3.71
CA TYR A 37 -1.07 7.10 2.62
C TYR A 37 -2.41 7.82 2.81
N GLY A 38 -2.86 8.47 1.75
CA GLY A 38 -4.08 9.26 1.69
C GLY A 38 -4.04 10.14 0.44
N GLU A 39 -5.19 10.62 -0.03
CA GLU A 39 -5.21 11.61 -1.12
C GLU A 39 -4.99 13.03 -0.57
N THR A 40 -5.49 13.28 0.64
CA THR A 40 -5.39 14.56 1.35
C THR A 40 -4.94 14.34 2.78
N LEU A 41 -4.44 15.39 3.45
CA LEU A 41 -4.08 15.31 4.88
C LEU A 41 -5.27 14.88 5.76
N ASP A 42 -6.50 15.19 5.36
CA ASP A 42 -7.72 14.78 6.07
C ASP A 42 -8.00 13.27 6.02
N ASP A 43 -7.33 12.53 5.13
CA ASP A 43 -7.44 11.07 5.08
C ASP A 43 -6.59 10.39 6.16
N LEU A 44 -5.53 11.05 6.61
CA LEU A 44 -4.52 10.53 7.54
C LEU A 44 -5.06 10.52 8.97
N PHE A 45 -4.47 9.69 9.83
CA PHE A 45 -4.76 9.73 11.27
C PHE A 45 -4.07 10.91 11.94
N PHE A 46 -2.86 11.25 11.48
CA PHE A 46 -2.09 12.38 11.97
C PHE A 46 -1.49 13.16 10.82
N ASP A 47 -1.43 14.48 10.95
CA ASP A 47 -0.53 15.29 10.13
C ASP A 47 0.91 14.77 10.31
N PRO A 48 1.69 14.57 9.23
CA PRO A 48 3.07 14.07 9.35
C PRO A 48 3.97 14.91 10.27
N ALA A 49 3.80 16.23 10.30
CA ALA A 49 4.56 17.11 11.18
C ALA A 49 4.17 16.91 12.66
N ASP A 50 2.90 16.64 12.93
CA ASP A 50 2.37 16.39 14.28
C ASP A 50 2.84 15.02 14.78
N LEU A 51 2.77 14.00 13.92
CA LEU A 51 3.28 12.68 14.23
C LEU A 51 4.78 12.74 14.52
N TYR A 52 5.57 13.41 13.68
CA TYR A 52 7.00 13.62 13.93
C TYR A 52 7.28 14.28 15.29
N ARG A 53 6.51 15.32 15.66
CA ARG A 53 6.65 15.99 16.96
C ARG A 53 6.33 15.06 18.14
N GLN A 54 5.44 14.10 17.97
CA GLN A 54 5.14 13.07 18.98
C GLN A 54 6.22 12.00 19.06
N LEU A 55 6.88 11.66 17.94
CA LEU A 55 7.99 10.70 17.92
C LEU A 55 9.28 11.29 18.50
N ARG A 56 9.57 12.56 18.20
CA ARG A 56 10.85 13.23 18.51
C ARG A 56 11.34 13.10 19.97
N PRO A 57 10.50 13.12 21.02
CA PRO A 57 10.95 13.01 22.41
C PRO A 57 11.51 11.62 22.76
N PHE A 58 11.18 10.59 22.00
CA PHE A 58 11.56 9.21 22.30
C PHE A 58 12.91 8.88 21.65
N ALA A 59 13.93 8.68 22.47
CA ALA A 59 15.23 8.18 22.01
C ALA A 59 15.19 6.67 21.71
N ASP A 60 14.33 5.93 22.43
CA ASP A 60 14.13 4.50 22.24
C ASP A 60 12.80 4.23 21.50
N PRO A 61 12.82 3.57 20.33
CA PRO A 61 11.59 3.21 19.62
C PRO A 61 10.69 2.26 20.41
N PHE A 62 11.22 1.44 21.33
CA PHE A 62 10.41 0.55 22.16
C PHE A 62 9.63 1.32 23.23
N ALA A 63 10.18 2.42 23.74
CA ALA A 63 9.45 3.33 24.62
C ALA A 63 8.28 4.00 23.87
N PHE A 64 8.51 4.48 22.64
CA PHE A 64 7.42 5.01 21.81
C PHE A 64 6.31 3.98 21.59
N LEU A 65 6.68 2.73 21.29
CA LEU A 65 5.72 1.63 21.10
C LEU A 65 4.88 1.33 22.34
N ALA A 66 5.48 1.39 23.52
CA ALA A 66 4.82 1.09 24.79
C ALA A 66 3.91 2.22 25.27
N GLU A 67 4.32 3.48 25.06
CA GLU A 67 3.71 4.63 25.73
C GLU A 67 2.86 5.51 24.81
N SER A 68 3.11 5.50 23.50
CA SER A 68 2.49 6.44 22.56
C SER A 68 1.05 6.06 22.22
N PRO A 69 0.06 6.94 22.49
CA PRO A 69 -1.29 6.78 21.97
C PRO A 69 -1.32 6.80 20.43
N ALA A 70 -0.41 7.58 19.80
CA ALA A 70 -0.32 7.69 18.35
C ALA A 70 -0.02 6.35 17.69
N TYR A 71 0.91 5.57 18.25
CA TYR A 71 1.19 4.23 17.72
C TYR A 71 -0.03 3.31 17.84
N GLN A 72 -0.73 3.33 18.96
CA GLN A 72 -1.93 2.49 19.14
C GLN A 72 -3.03 2.88 18.13
N THR A 73 -3.28 4.18 17.94
CA THR A 73 -4.22 4.67 16.92
C THR A 73 -3.85 4.18 15.52
N LEU A 74 -2.58 4.32 15.13
CA LEU A 74 -2.13 3.87 13.81
C LEU A 74 -2.25 2.36 13.63
N LYS A 75 -1.86 1.59 14.66
CA LYS A 75 -1.93 0.13 14.63
C LYS A 75 -3.36 -0.37 14.50
N THR A 76 -4.27 0.15 15.31
CA THR A 76 -5.70 -0.21 15.23
C THR A 76 -6.29 0.22 13.88
N GLY A 77 -6.02 1.45 13.43
CA GLY A 77 -6.49 1.93 12.13
C GLY A 77 -6.00 1.07 10.96
N TYR A 78 -4.72 0.70 10.96
CA TYR A 78 -4.14 -0.22 9.98
C TYR A 78 -4.86 -1.58 9.99
N GLN A 79 -5.06 -2.16 11.17
CA GLN A 79 -5.71 -3.47 11.32
C GLN A 79 -7.16 -3.44 10.84
N ASP A 80 -7.91 -2.40 11.18
CA ASP A 80 -9.31 -2.23 10.78
C ASP A 80 -9.44 -2.02 9.27
N ASP A 81 -8.62 -1.14 8.69
CA ASP A 81 -8.61 -0.88 7.26
C ASP A 81 -8.20 -2.13 6.46
N MET A 82 -7.19 -2.87 6.92
CA MET A 82 -6.78 -4.12 6.29
C MET A 82 -7.85 -5.21 6.41
N ALA A 83 -8.51 -5.32 7.57
CA ALA A 83 -9.62 -6.25 7.76
C ALA A 83 -10.76 -6.00 6.78
N ARG A 84 -11.03 -4.73 6.43
CA ARG A 84 -11.97 -4.39 5.35
C ARG A 84 -11.43 -4.79 3.98
N ALA A 85 -10.19 -4.40 3.67
CA ALA A 85 -9.57 -4.64 2.36
C ALA A 85 -9.56 -6.12 1.97
N VAL A 86 -9.21 -7.03 2.89
CA VAL A 86 -9.14 -8.47 2.60
C VAL A 86 -10.50 -9.13 2.34
N THR A 87 -11.61 -8.47 2.69
CA THR A 87 -12.96 -8.97 2.38
C THR A 87 -13.41 -8.60 0.97
N VAL A 88 -12.72 -7.66 0.31
CA VAL A 88 -13.04 -7.22 -1.04
C VAL A 88 -12.66 -8.32 -2.04
N LYS A 89 -13.66 -8.80 -2.79
CA LYS A 89 -13.44 -9.74 -3.88
C LYS A 89 -12.88 -9.02 -5.11
N PRO A 90 -12.02 -9.67 -5.91
CA PRO A 90 -11.57 -9.08 -7.16
C PRO A 90 -12.76 -8.88 -8.10
N THR A 91 -12.83 -7.72 -8.73
CA THR A 91 -13.79 -7.43 -9.80
C THR A 91 -13.43 -8.25 -11.05
N GLU A 92 -12.14 -8.41 -11.31
CA GLU A 92 -11.62 -9.25 -12.40
C GLU A 92 -10.51 -10.16 -11.87
N ALA A 93 -10.53 -11.43 -12.25
CA ALA A 93 -9.51 -12.41 -11.88
C ALA A 93 -9.20 -13.33 -13.06
N ARG A 94 -7.91 -13.37 -13.46
CA ARG A 94 -7.38 -14.27 -14.48
C ARG A 94 -6.11 -14.93 -13.95
N ALA A 95 -5.55 -15.87 -14.72
CA ALA A 95 -4.29 -16.54 -14.37
C ALA A 95 -3.16 -15.54 -14.13
N SER A 96 -3.04 -14.51 -14.98
CA SER A 96 -1.99 -13.48 -14.94
C SER A 96 -2.15 -12.44 -13.84
N GLY A 97 -3.35 -12.23 -13.30
CA GLY A 97 -3.56 -11.16 -12.33
C GLY A 97 -4.98 -10.96 -11.86
N ARG A 98 -5.13 -10.04 -10.89
CA ARG A 98 -6.41 -9.69 -10.28
C ARG A 98 -6.56 -8.18 -10.14
N ILE A 99 -7.78 -7.69 -10.32
CA ILE A 99 -8.15 -6.28 -10.19
C ILE A 99 -9.18 -6.16 -9.07
N PHE A 100 -8.95 -5.24 -8.13
CA PHE A 100 -9.82 -4.96 -7.00
C PHE A 100 -10.33 -3.54 -7.07
N MET A 101 -11.58 -3.32 -6.67
CA MET A 101 -12.19 -1.99 -6.57
C MET A 101 -12.58 -1.71 -5.12
N LEU A 102 -12.00 -0.66 -4.55
CA LEU A 102 -12.27 -0.17 -3.20
C LEU A 102 -13.22 1.05 -3.28
N PRO A 103 -14.08 1.26 -2.26
CA PRO A 103 -15.04 2.37 -2.25
C PRO A 103 -14.35 3.72 -2.05
N ALA A 104 -15.11 4.81 -2.26
CA ALA A 104 -14.64 6.19 -2.09
C ALA A 104 -14.54 6.63 -0.62
N GLU A 105 -13.96 5.80 0.22
CA GLU A 105 -13.84 6.01 1.67
C GLU A 105 -12.39 6.28 2.09
N LYS A 106 -12.20 7.00 3.20
CA LYS A 106 -10.87 7.34 3.74
C LYS A 106 -10.01 6.09 3.95
N TRP A 107 -10.60 5.02 4.49
CA TRP A 107 -9.89 3.76 4.76
C TRP A 107 -9.32 3.13 3.49
N ALA A 108 -10.07 3.20 2.39
CA ALA A 108 -9.65 2.65 1.11
C ALA A 108 -8.44 3.40 0.55
N ARG A 109 -8.46 4.74 0.64
CA ARG A 109 -7.34 5.59 0.21
C ARG A 109 -6.07 5.33 1.02
N ARG A 110 -6.18 5.12 2.33
CA ARG A 110 -5.03 4.78 3.18
C ARG A 110 -4.45 3.40 2.89
N ILE A 111 -5.31 2.40 2.67
CA ILE A 111 -4.85 1.00 2.63
C ILE A 111 -4.49 0.50 1.23
N SER A 112 -4.94 1.15 0.17
CA SER A 112 -4.81 0.68 -1.23
C SER A 112 -3.39 0.21 -1.60
N GLY A 113 -2.37 1.01 -1.28
CA GLY A 113 -0.97 0.66 -1.57
C GLY A 113 -0.48 -0.57 -0.80
N VAL A 114 -0.79 -0.63 0.51
CA VAL A 114 -0.42 -1.74 1.40
C VAL A 114 -1.15 -3.02 1.00
N PHE A 115 -2.43 -2.93 0.69
CA PHE A 115 -3.22 -4.07 0.23
C PHE A 115 -2.65 -4.64 -1.08
N GLY A 116 -2.28 -3.76 -2.04
CA GLY A 116 -1.59 -4.18 -3.26
C GLY A 116 -0.27 -4.91 -2.98
N ASN A 117 0.50 -4.47 -1.98
CA ASN A 117 1.73 -5.14 -1.55
C ASN A 117 1.45 -6.54 -0.97
N GLN A 118 0.46 -6.65 -0.09
CA GLN A 118 0.07 -7.93 0.50
C GLN A 118 -0.41 -8.92 -0.57
N LEU A 119 -1.17 -8.45 -1.56
CA LEU A 119 -1.61 -9.28 -2.69
C LEU A 119 -0.42 -9.82 -3.51
N ALA A 120 0.56 -8.96 -3.80
CA ALA A 120 1.76 -9.34 -4.54
C ALA A 120 2.60 -10.39 -3.79
N VAL A 121 2.75 -10.23 -2.47
CA VAL A 121 3.44 -11.22 -1.62
C VAL A 121 2.67 -12.55 -1.57
N GLY A 122 1.35 -12.50 -1.43
CA GLY A 122 0.49 -13.70 -1.38
C GLY A 122 0.31 -14.41 -2.72
N SER A 123 0.61 -13.76 -3.84
CA SER A 123 0.53 -14.35 -5.18
C SER A 123 1.67 -13.84 -6.08
N PRO A 124 2.92 -14.30 -5.86
CA PRO A 124 4.13 -13.72 -6.47
C PRO A 124 4.17 -13.77 -8.00
N ALA A 125 3.45 -14.71 -8.61
CA ALA A 125 3.36 -14.90 -10.05
C ALA A 125 2.25 -14.05 -10.71
N GLN A 126 1.42 -13.37 -9.92
CA GLN A 126 0.29 -12.60 -10.42
C GLN A 126 0.56 -11.10 -10.31
N ALA A 127 0.05 -10.33 -11.27
CA ALA A 127 -0.07 -8.90 -11.17
C ALA A 127 -1.33 -8.52 -10.38
N HIS A 128 -1.29 -7.37 -9.71
CA HIS A 128 -2.45 -6.85 -8.97
C HIS A 128 -2.67 -5.38 -9.28
N ALA A 129 -3.92 -5.02 -9.55
CA ALA A 129 -4.36 -3.62 -9.57
C ALA A 129 -5.38 -3.39 -8.45
N VAL A 130 -5.20 -2.30 -7.70
CA VAL A 130 -6.16 -1.83 -6.71
C VAL A 130 -6.64 -0.45 -7.16
N LEU A 131 -7.90 -0.36 -7.53
CA LEU A 131 -8.57 0.87 -7.90
C LEU A 131 -9.33 1.38 -6.69
N THR A 132 -9.10 2.62 -6.29
CA THR A 132 -9.85 3.29 -5.22
C THR A 132 -10.76 4.31 -5.86
N ALA A 133 -12.06 4.18 -5.67
CA ALA A 133 -13.02 5.14 -6.19
C ALA A 133 -12.78 6.53 -5.56
N LYS A 134 -12.94 7.57 -6.38
CA LYS A 134 -12.93 8.96 -5.97
C LYS A 134 -14.36 9.47 -5.84
N PRO A 135 -14.61 10.52 -5.04
CA PRO A 135 -15.89 11.23 -5.11
C PRO A 135 -16.13 11.70 -6.55
N GLY A 136 -17.24 11.27 -7.16
CA GLY A 136 -17.59 11.64 -8.55
C GLY A 136 -17.48 10.53 -9.59
N GLY A 137 -16.94 9.34 -9.24
CA GLY A 137 -16.99 8.15 -10.10
C GLY A 137 -15.65 7.71 -10.72
N ASP A 138 -14.63 8.55 -10.66
CA ASP A 138 -13.28 8.24 -11.18
C ASP A 138 -12.47 7.38 -10.19
N TYR A 139 -11.24 7.01 -10.58
CA TYR A 139 -10.39 6.11 -9.80
C TYR A 139 -8.96 6.64 -9.60
N LEU A 140 -8.38 6.33 -8.45
CA LEU A 140 -6.94 6.25 -8.25
C LEU A 140 -6.51 4.79 -8.41
N VAL A 141 -5.45 4.53 -9.16
CA VAL A 141 -4.99 3.17 -9.47
C VAL A 141 -3.61 2.93 -8.87
N SER A 142 -3.44 1.80 -8.18
CA SER A 142 -2.14 1.28 -7.76
C SER A 142 -1.92 -0.10 -8.38
N VAL A 143 -0.82 -0.25 -9.12
CA VAL A 143 -0.43 -1.50 -9.80
C VAL A 143 0.82 -2.09 -9.14
N ARG A 144 0.81 -3.41 -8.96
CA ARG A 144 1.97 -4.24 -8.63
C ARG A 144 2.16 -5.27 -9.73
N ALA A 145 3.35 -5.29 -10.33
CA ALA A 145 3.73 -6.36 -11.25
C ALA A 145 4.00 -7.65 -10.46
N PRO A 146 3.98 -8.83 -11.13
CA PRO A 146 4.39 -10.07 -10.49
C PRO A 146 5.78 -9.95 -9.86
N LEU A 147 5.95 -10.39 -8.61
CA LEU A 147 7.23 -10.32 -7.91
C LEU A 147 8.34 -11.15 -8.57
N VAL A 148 7.97 -12.13 -9.39
CA VAL A 148 8.89 -12.96 -10.17
C VAL A 148 9.50 -12.23 -11.37
N ALA A 149 8.76 -11.31 -11.99
CA ALA A 149 9.19 -10.56 -13.18
C ALA A 149 9.63 -9.12 -12.84
N ARG A 150 8.89 -8.49 -11.91
CA ARG A 150 9.09 -7.10 -11.42
C ARG A 150 9.14 -6.05 -12.54
N SER A 151 8.37 -6.26 -13.61
CA SER A 151 8.32 -5.38 -14.77
C SER A 151 6.91 -5.22 -15.35
N GLY A 152 6.68 -4.13 -16.08
CA GLY A 152 5.45 -3.85 -16.83
C GLY A 152 4.47 -2.91 -16.13
N ALA A 153 4.67 -2.59 -14.84
CA ALA A 153 3.76 -1.68 -14.14
C ALA A 153 3.85 -0.24 -14.68
N ASP A 154 5.07 0.26 -14.91
CA ASP A 154 5.34 1.57 -15.50
C ASP A 154 4.91 1.64 -16.97
N ASP A 155 5.20 0.61 -17.75
CA ASP A 155 4.78 0.51 -19.15
C ASP A 155 3.25 0.56 -19.29
N LEU A 156 2.51 -0.06 -18.36
CA LEU A 156 1.05 0.04 -18.30
C LEU A 156 0.58 1.43 -17.89
N CYS A 157 1.08 1.94 -16.75
CA CYS A 157 0.53 3.17 -16.16
C CYS A 157 0.87 4.40 -17.01
N SER A 158 2.04 4.44 -17.66
CA SER A 158 2.45 5.58 -18.51
C SER A 158 1.57 5.79 -19.75
N GLN A 159 0.66 4.86 -20.06
CA GLN A 159 -0.34 5.00 -21.13
C GLN A 159 -1.58 5.81 -20.72
N PHE A 160 -1.59 6.38 -19.51
CA PHE A 160 -2.66 7.21 -18.97
C PHE A 160 -2.08 8.56 -18.51
N ASP A 161 -2.84 9.64 -18.68
CA ASP A 161 -2.35 11.02 -18.51
C ASP A 161 -1.64 11.31 -17.19
N SER A 162 -2.13 10.70 -16.09
CA SER A 162 -1.59 10.89 -14.74
C SER A 162 -0.82 9.68 -14.22
N GLY A 163 -0.40 8.80 -15.12
CA GLY A 163 0.21 7.53 -14.79
C GLY A 163 1.74 7.53 -14.84
N GLY A 164 2.35 6.79 -13.93
CA GLY A 164 3.79 6.66 -13.84
C GLY A 164 4.24 5.80 -12.65
N GLY A 165 5.55 5.58 -12.54
CA GLY A 165 6.12 4.82 -11.43
C GLY A 165 7.36 4.03 -11.83
N ARG A 166 7.57 2.89 -11.16
CA ARG A 166 8.71 2.00 -11.37
C ARG A 166 8.23 0.70 -12.01
N ARG A 167 9.14 -0.01 -12.67
CA ARG A 167 8.91 -1.33 -13.31
C ARG A 167 8.05 -2.31 -12.51
N GLY A 168 8.29 -2.43 -11.21
CA GLY A 168 7.56 -3.36 -10.33
C GLY A 168 6.31 -2.78 -9.64
N ALA A 169 6.18 -1.45 -9.60
CA ALA A 169 5.12 -0.77 -8.89
C ALA A 169 4.90 0.64 -9.46
N ALA A 170 3.69 0.88 -9.97
CA ALA A 170 3.31 2.13 -10.60
C ALA A 170 1.84 2.46 -10.25
N GLY A 171 1.38 3.64 -10.64
CA GLY A 171 0.00 4.06 -10.40
C GLY A 171 -0.47 5.14 -11.35
N ILE A 172 -1.76 5.44 -11.26
CA ILE A 172 -2.46 6.48 -12.02
C ILE A 172 -3.24 7.31 -11.01
N ASN A 173 -2.93 8.61 -10.91
CA ASN A 173 -3.53 9.47 -9.88
C ASN A 173 -5.01 9.78 -10.15
N HIS A 174 -5.40 9.72 -11.42
CA HIS A 174 -6.76 9.94 -11.91
C HIS A 174 -6.98 9.13 -13.19
N LEU A 175 -7.83 8.11 -13.08
CA LEU A 175 -8.34 7.31 -14.18
C LEU A 175 -9.84 7.62 -14.31
N PRO A 176 -10.28 8.30 -15.40
CA PRO A 176 -11.69 8.55 -15.65
C PRO A 176 -12.50 7.25 -15.71
N GLU A 177 -13.76 7.28 -15.26
CA GLU A 177 -14.64 6.09 -15.32
C GLU A 177 -14.71 5.50 -16.74
N ALA A 178 -14.77 6.36 -17.77
CA ALA A 178 -14.82 5.95 -19.17
C ALA A 178 -13.57 5.18 -19.64
N GLU A 179 -12.43 5.39 -18.99
CA GLU A 179 -11.15 4.72 -19.31
C GLU A 179 -10.98 3.37 -18.59
N LEU A 180 -11.88 3.01 -17.67
CA LEU A 180 -11.80 1.78 -16.88
C LEU A 180 -11.71 0.53 -17.77
N GLY A 181 -12.54 0.47 -18.81
CA GLY A 181 -12.52 -0.66 -19.76
C GLY A 181 -11.18 -0.79 -20.48
N ARG A 182 -10.60 0.33 -20.90
CA ARG A 182 -9.27 0.37 -21.55
C ARG A 182 -8.18 -0.07 -20.57
N PHE A 183 -8.24 0.39 -19.32
CA PHE A 183 -7.32 -0.03 -18.27
C PHE A 183 -7.34 -1.53 -18.03
N VAL A 184 -8.52 -2.14 -17.86
CA VAL A 184 -8.65 -3.58 -17.64
C VAL A 184 -8.08 -4.38 -18.81
N ALA A 185 -8.37 -3.95 -20.04
CA ALA A 185 -7.85 -4.60 -21.25
C ALA A 185 -6.31 -4.54 -21.30
N LEU A 186 -5.74 -3.34 -21.11
CA LEU A 186 -4.29 -3.16 -21.12
C LEU A 186 -3.60 -3.89 -19.98
N PHE A 187 -4.17 -3.90 -18.77
CA PHE A 187 -3.62 -4.63 -17.64
C PHE A 187 -3.42 -6.11 -17.98
N PHE A 188 -4.44 -6.77 -18.53
CA PHE A 188 -4.33 -8.18 -18.90
C PHE A 188 -3.55 -8.41 -20.19
N GLN A 189 -3.37 -7.42 -21.06
CA GLN A 189 -2.45 -7.50 -22.18
C GLN A 189 -0.99 -7.42 -21.73
N THR A 190 -0.69 -6.56 -20.75
CA THR A 190 0.68 -6.35 -20.25
C THR A 190 1.19 -7.53 -19.43
N PHE A 191 0.31 -8.18 -18.66
CA PHE A 191 0.70 -9.26 -17.73
C PHE A 191 0.24 -10.66 -18.17
N GLY A 192 -0.56 -10.74 -19.23
CA GLY A 192 -1.11 -11.99 -19.80
C GLY A 192 -0.11 -12.83 -20.55
#